data_AF-A0A844MAK8-F1
#
_entry.id   AF-A0A844MAK8-F1
#
_cell.length_a   1.000
_cell.length_b   1.000
_cell.length_c   1.000
_cell.angle_alpha   90.00
_cell.angle_beta   90.00
_cell.angle_gamma   90.00
#
_symmetry.space_group_name_H-M   'P 1'
#
loop_
_entity.id
_entity.type
_entity.pdbx_description
1 polymer ?
#
loop_
_entity_poly.entity_id
_entity_poly.type
_entity_poly.pdbx_seq_one_letter_code
_entity_poly.pdbx_strand_id
1 'polypeptide(L)'
;MASPINDNFAKSSVLTGFSDTDTGTNVGATAEAGEPLHGGNPVFNTRINSVWWSWTAPASGNVTFDTLGSSFDTILGVYTGSAVNSLTTVTSNDDINSSTTASKVTFSAVAGTTYRIAVDGSNETLTKVEEGAIALNLNLVDITLNGTNQNDTLNGTSGKDTIRGLEGNDTISGLAGDDLLFGGQGNDTLSGGSGVITDELGFQEDRYAQKLMANT
;
A
#
# COMPACT_ATOMS: atom_id res chain seq x y z
N MET A 1 2.88 -15.97 26.60
CA MET A 1 1.82 -15.02 26.20
C MET A 1 0.94 -15.71 25.18
N ALA A 2 -0.31 -15.30 25.01
CA ALA A 2 -1.13 -15.81 23.90
C ALA A 2 -0.62 -15.24 22.58
N SER A 3 -0.67 -16.04 21.51
CA SER A 3 -0.30 -15.58 20.17
C SER A 3 -1.18 -14.39 19.72
N PRO A 4 -0.61 -13.44 18.97
CA PRO A 4 -1.37 -12.38 18.30
C PRO A 4 -2.48 -12.94 17.39
N ILE A 5 -3.49 -12.13 17.08
CA ILE A 5 -4.61 -12.57 16.23
C ILE A 5 -4.18 -12.88 14.80
N ASN A 6 -3.19 -12.13 14.30
CA ASN A 6 -2.60 -12.25 12.97
C ASN A 6 -1.22 -12.92 12.98
N ASP A 7 -0.99 -13.80 13.97
CA ASP A 7 0.23 -14.60 14.12
C ASP A 7 0.51 -15.47 12.88
N ASN A 8 -0.52 -16.18 12.40
CA ASN A 8 -0.40 -17.03 11.23
C ASN A 8 -0.72 -16.29 9.92
N PHE A 9 -0.01 -16.64 8.86
CA PHE A 9 -0.28 -16.23 7.47
C PHE A 9 -1.75 -16.35 7.08
N ALA A 10 -2.38 -17.48 7.44
CA ALA A 10 -3.78 -17.75 7.12
C ALA A 10 -4.78 -16.88 7.91
N LYS A 11 -4.31 -16.21 8.98
CA LYS A 11 -5.08 -15.30 9.83
C LYS A 11 -4.64 -13.84 9.65
N SER A 12 -3.96 -13.53 8.56
CA SER A 12 -3.49 -12.17 8.27
C SER A 12 -4.61 -11.14 8.44
N SER A 13 -4.33 -10.04 9.13
CA SER A 13 -5.23 -8.88 9.17
C SER A 13 -5.37 -8.27 7.76
N VAL A 14 -6.51 -7.67 7.44
CA VAL A 14 -6.78 -7.15 6.08
C VAL A 14 -6.68 -5.63 6.09
N LEU A 15 -5.82 -5.09 5.23
CA LEU A 15 -5.77 -3.67 4.89
C LEU A 15 -6.60 -3.41 3.63
N THR A 16 -7.13 -2.20 3.49
CA THR A 16 -8.06 -1.85 2.39
C THR A 16 -7.77 -0.48 1.77
N GLY A 17 -8.28 -0.26 0.56
CA GLY A 17 -8.23 1.06 -0.09
C GLY A 17 -6.83 1.49 -0.57
N PHE A 18 -6.71 2.79 -0.88
CA PHE A 18 -5.46 3.43 -1.28
C PHE A 18 -4.58 3.79 -0.08
N SER A 19 -5.16 4.01 1.10
CA SER A 19 -4.43 4.23 2.33
C SER A 19 -5.15 3.58 3.49
N ASP A 20 -4.37 3.05 4.44
CA ASP A 20 -4.89 2.40 5.63
C ASP A 20 -3.85 2.45 6.75
N THR A 21 -4.30 2.32 7.99
CA THR A 21 -3.41 2.12 9.13
C THR A 21 -3.98 1.01 10.00
N ASP A 22 -3.10 0.11 10.44
CA ASP A 22 -3.46 -0.94 11.39
C ASP A 22 -2.39 -1.10 12.45
N THR A 23 -2.74 -1.79 13.53
CA THR A 23 -1.87 -2.04 14.67
C THR A 23 -1.78 -3.52 14.96
N GLY A 24 -0.67 -3.94 15.57
CA GLY A 24 -0.44 -5.34 15.94
C GLY A 24 0.62 -5.47 17.01
N THR A 25 1.08 -6.69 17.23
CA THR A 25 2.24 -6.97 18.08
C THR A 25 2.86 -8.29 17.67
N ASN A 26 4.19 -8.40 17.70
CA ASN A 26 4.89 -9.68 17.55
C ASN A 26 5.19 -10.36 18.90
N VAL A 27 4.76 -9.77 20.03
CA VAL A 27 4.95 -10.36 21.35
C VAL A 27 4.17 -11.67 21.44
N GLY A 28 4.90 -12.77 21.55
CA GLY A 28 4.32 -14.11 21.57
C GLY A 28 3.92 -14.66 20.20
N ALA A 29 4.32 -14.01 19.11
CA ALA A 29 4.18 -14.57 17.77
C ALA A 29 5.08 -15.80 17.57
N THR A 30 4.70 -16.65 16.61
CA THR A 30 5.27 -17.96 16.37
C THR A 30 5.60 -18.16 14.90
N ALA A 31 6.77 -18.76 14.63
CA ALA A 31 7.18 -19.09 13.27
C ALA A 31 6.30 -20.19 12.65
N GLU A 32 6.02 -20.05 11.36
CA GLU A 32 5.38 -21.07 10.54
C GLU A 32 6.40 -21.86 9.70
N ALA A 33 6.11 -23.14 9.46
CA ALA A 33 6.98 -23.98 8.64
C ALA A 33 7.00 -23.47 7.18
N GLY A 34 8.20 -23.11 6.70
CA GLY A 34 8.41 -22.57 5.36
C GLY A 34 8.29 -21.05 5.27
N GLU A 35 8.15 -20.36 6.40
CA GLU A 35 8.13 -18.91 6.47
C GLU A 35 9.47 -18.27 6.02
N PRO A 36 9.43 -17.24 5.16
CA PRO A 36 10.64 -16.51 4.76
C PRO A 36 11.25 -15.67 5.89
N LEU A 37 12.50 -15.24 5.76
CA LEU A 37 13.21 -14.44 6.78
C LEU A 37 12.93 -12.92 6.76
N HIS A 38 11.90 -12.47 6.02
CA HIS A 38 11.41 -11.08 5.96
C HIS A 38 12.40 -9.97 5.60
N GLY A 39 13.63 -10.30 5.21
CA GLY A 39 14.70 -9.33 4.93
C GLY A 39 15.77 -9.28 6.01
N GLY A 40 15.59 -10.01 7.12
CA GLY A 40 16.58 -10.14 8.17
C GLY A 40 17.81 -10.94 7.75
N ASN A 41 18.94 -10.65 8.39
CA ASN A 41 20.19 -11.37 8.15
C ASN A 41 20.04 -12.86 8.53
N PRO A 42 20.26 -13.81 7.59
CA PRO A 42 20.04 -15.23 7.86
C PRO A 42 20.96 -15.83 8.93
N VAL A 43 22.04 -15.13 9.30
CA VAL A 43 22.95 -15.56 10.37
C VAL A 43 22.35 -15.31 11.76
N PHE A 44 21.60 -14.22 11.92
CA PHE A 44 21.11 -13.75 13.23
C PHE A 44 19.60 -13.85 13.37
N ASN A 45 18.86 -13.65 12.26
CA ASN A 45 17.43 -13.83 12.21
C ASN A 45 17.06 -15.32 12.10
N THR A 46 17.40 -16.07 13.14
CA THR A 46 17.12 -17.52 13.25
C THR A 46 15.80 -17.81 13.94
N ARG A 47 15.14 -16.78 14.50
CA ARG A 47 13.85 -16.86 15.16
C ARG A 47 12.89 -15.86 14.53
N ILE A 48 11.98 -16.39 13.71
CA ILE A 48 10.91 -15.62 13.08
C ILE A 48 9.76 -15.49 14.09
N ASN A 49 9.35 -14.26 14.40
CA ASN A 49 8.14 -13.99 15.18
C ASN A 49 7.25 -13.03 14.39
N SER A 50 7.10 -13.27 13.10
CA SER A 50 6.38 -12.34 12.26
C SER A 50 4.87 -12.38 12.55
N VAL A 51 4.22 -11.27 12.23
CA VAL A 51 2.76 -11.20 12.13
C VAL A 51 2.37 -10.68 10.75
N TRP A 52 1.18 -11.06 10.31
CA TRP A 52 0.81 -10.95 8.91
C TRP A 52 -0.34 -9.97 8.64
N TRP A 53 -0.22 -9.24 7.55
CA TRP A 53 -1.29 -8.50 6.89
C TRP A 53 -1.45 -8.93 5.44
N SER A 54 -2.62 -8.66 4.88
CA SER A 54 -2.91 -8.81 3.47
C SER A 54 -3.55 -7.55 2.92
N TRP A 55 -3.20 -7.19 1.70
CA TRP A 55 -3.79 -6.06 1.00
C TRP A 55 -3.97 -6.42 -0.46
N THR A 56 -5.16 -6.20 -1.01
CA THR A 56 -5.40 -6.36 -2.44
C THR A 56 -5.41 -4.99 -3.08
N ALA A 57 -4.46 -4.76 -4.00
CA ALA A 57 -4.30 -3.46 -4.62
C ALA A 57 -5.55 -3.07 -5.41
N PRO A 58 -6.28 -2.00 -5.02
CA PRO A 58 -7.47 -1.56 -5.76
C PRO A 58 -7.12 -0.95 -7.12
N ALA A 59 -5.89 -0.46 -7.29
CA ALA A 59 -5.37 0.10 -8.53
C ALA A 59 -3.88 -0.25 -8.67
N SER A 60 -3.36 -0.16 -9.89
CA SER A 60 -1.91 -0.20 -10.12
C SER A 60 -1.31 1.15 -9.77
N GLY A 61 -0.14 1.20 -9.15
CA GLY A 61 0.49 2.46 -8.75
C GLY A 61 1.67 2.24 -7.81
N ASN A 62 2.23 3.32 -7.29
CA ASN A 62 3.35 3.25 -6.35
C ASN A 62 2.84 3.10 -4.91
N VAL A 63 3.07 1.95 -4.29
CA VAL A 63 2.66 1.69 -2.91
C VAL A 63 3.84 1.76 -1.97
N THR A 64 3.61 2.34 -0.80
CA THR A 64 4.52 2.33 0.34
C THR A 64 3.85 1.62 1.51
N PHE A 65 4.62 0.75 2.16
CA PHE A 65 4.33 0.29 3.52
C PHE A 65 5.47 0.75 4.43
N ASP A 66 5.13 1.25 5.62
CA ASP A 66 6.11 1.54 6.66
C ASP A 66 5.58 1.16 8.04
N THR A 67 6.52 1.00 8.98
CA THR A 67 6.22 0.65 10.37
C THR A 67 6.43 1.82 11.33
N LEU A 68 6.39 3.07 10.83
CA LEU A 68 6.55 4.26 11.65
C LEU A 68 5.49 4.29 12.76
N GLY A 69 5.94 4.44 14.00
CA GLY A 69 5.12 4.37 15.21
C GLY A 69 5.24 3.06 15.98
N SER A 70 5.93 2.05 15.44
CA SER A 70 6.26 0.82 16.18
C SER A 70 7.23 1.09 17.33
N SER A 71 7.15 0.26 18.38
CA SER A 71 7.91 0.46 19.63
C SER A 71 9.27 -0.24 19.67
N PHE A 72 9.68 -0.85 18.57
CA PHE A 72 10.88 -1.69 18.46
C PHE A 72 11.47 -1.57 17.06
N ASP A 73 12.65 -2.16 16.88
CA ASP A 73 13.34 -2.25 15.61
C ASP A 73 12.72 -3.35 14.73
N THR A 74 12.09 -2.95 13.62
CA THR A 74 11.23 -3.83 12.81
C THR A 74 11.96 -4.34 11.58
N ILE A 75 11.55 -5.51 11.10
CA ILE A 75 11.82 -6.00 9.75
C ILE A 75 10.48 -6.07 9.00
N LEU A 76 10.44 -5.60 7.76
CA LEU A 76 9.26 -5.59 6.91
C LEU A 76 9.51 -6.34 5.60
N GLY A 77 8.72 -7.38 5.34
CA GLY A 77 8.72 -8.15 4.10
C GLY A 77 7.40 -8.04 3.35
N VAL A 78 7.45 -7.93 2.02
CA VAL A 78 6.27 -7.96 1.15
C VAL A 78 6.39 -9.06 0.11
N TYR A 79 5.30 -9.81 -0.08
CA TYR A 79 5.24 -11.00 -0.91
C TYR A 79 3.99 -11.06 -1.77
N THR A 80 4.03 -11.92 -2.78
CA THR A 80 2.84 -12.48 -3.45
C THR A 80 2.79 -13.99 -3.22
N GLY A 81 1.60 -14.58 -3.31
CA GLY A 81 1.37 -16.02 -3.13
C GLY A 81 0.23 -16.32 -2.16
N SER A 82 -0.21 -17.58 -2.17
CA SER A 82 -1.39 -18.06 -1.43
C SER A 82 -1.07 -18.98 -0.26
N ALA A 83 0.19 -19.34 -0.05
CA ALA A 83 0.64 -20.18 1.06
C ALA A 83 2.03 -19.75 1.55
N VAL A 84 2.24 -19.78 2.87
CA VAL A 84 3.45 -19.30 3.56
C VAL A 84 4.74 -19.95 3.04
N ASN A 85 4.67 -21.23 2.68
CA ASN A 85 5.79 -22.03 2.18
C ASN A 85 6.03 -21.91 0.66
N SER A 86 5.30 -21.05 -0.03
CA SER A 86 5.40 -20.85 -1.49
C SER A 86 5.28 -19.38 -1.89
N LEU A 87 5.72 -18.47 -1.01
CA LEU A 87 5.70 -17.03 -1.27
C LEU A 87 6.82 -16.60 -2.22
N THR A 88 6.51 -15.63 -3.08
CA THR A 88 7.50 -14.92 -3.89
C THR A 88 7.74 -13.53 -3.28
N THR A 89 8.98 -13.24 -2.91
CA THR A 89 9.37 -11.93 -2.38
C THR A 89 9.18 -10.85 -3.45
N VAL A 90 8.51 -9.76 -3.07
CA VAL A 90 8.41 -8.53 -3.85
C VAL A 90 9.54 -7.59 -3.42
N THR A 91 9.63 -7.31 -2.12
CA THR A 91 10.64 -6.43 -1.53
C THR A 91 10.71 -6.63 -0.01
N SER A 92 11.77 -6.14 0.62
CA SER A 92 11.93 -6.16 2.08
C SER A 92 12.86 -5.05 2.56
N ASN A 93 12.71 -4.62 3.80
CA ASN A 93 13.56 -3.62 4.44
C ASN A 93 13.61 -3.84 5.96
N ASP A 94 14.69 -3.38 6.60
CA ASP A 94 14.92 -3.43 8.06
C ASP A 94 14.79 -2.00 8.60
N ASP A 95 15.65 -1.09 8.15
CA ASP A 95 15.61 0.32 8.53
C ASP A 95 15.21 1.26 7.39
N ILE A 96 14.36 2.26 7.69
CA ILE A 96 14.17 3.45 6.83
C ILE A 96 15.51 4.15 6.62
N ASN A 97 16.27 4.35 7.70
CA ASN A 97 17.59 4.97 7.69
C ASN A 97 18.33 4.68 9.00
N SER A 98 19.62 5.02 9.09
CA SER A 98 20.48 4.75 10.25
C SER A 98 20.06 5.39 11.59
N SER A 99 19.02 6.22 11.61
CA SER A 99 18.46 6.88 12.81
C SER A 99 16.99 6.54 13.05
N THR A 100 16.40 5.68 12.22
CA THR A 100 15.00 5.28 12.29
C THR A 100 14.89 3.80 12.00
N THR A 101 14.72 3.03 13.08
CA THR A 101 14.64 1.55 13.08
C THR A 101 13.26 1.00 12.72
N ALA A 102 12.34 1.88 12.31
CA ALA A 102 11.15 1.44 11.61
C ALA A 102 11.54 1.14 10.16
N SER A 103 10.94 0.13 9.57
CA SER A 103 11.14 -0.26 8.18
C SER A 103 10.22 0.51 7.24
N LYS A 104 10.64 0.62 5.98
CA LYS A 104 9.81 1.10 4.88
C LYS A 104 10.17 0.42 3.57
N VAL A 105 9.16 0.02 2.83
CA VAL A 105 9.30 -0.47 1.46
C VAL A 105 8.42 0.32 0.52
N THR A 106 8.90 0.52 -0.70
CA THR A 106 8.14 1.14 -1.79
C THR A 106 8.29 0.30 -3.05
N PHE A 107 7.20 0.01 -3.75
CA PHE A 107 7.20 -0.76 -4.99
C PHE A 107 5.97 -0.45 -5.87
N SER A 108 6.02 -0.84 -7.14
CA SER A 108 4.89 -0.71 -8.05
C SER A 108 3.89 -1.86 -7.85
N ALA A 109 2.73 -1.56 -7.29
CA ALA A 109 1.62 -2.48 -7.15
C ALA A 109 0.88 -2.69 -8.48
N VAL A 110 0.31 -3.88 -8.66
CA VAL A 110 -0.56 -4.23 -9.79
C VAL A 110 -1.98 -4.45 -9.28
N ALA A 111 -2.95 -3.76 -9.88
CA ALA A 111 -4.37 -3.86 -9.54
C ALA A 111 -4.85 -5.33 -9.44
N GLY A 112 -5.65 -5.63 -8.43
CA GLY A 112 -6.19 -6.96 -8.16
C GLY A 112 -5.19 -7.96 -7.57
N THR A 113 -3.90 -7.62 -7.48
CA THR A 113 -2.91 -8.49 -6.82
C THR A 113 -3.05 -8.39 -5.31
N THR A 114 -3.17 -9.53 -4.64
CA THR A 114 -3.06 -9.62 -3.18
C THR A 114 -1.60 -9.71 -2.77
N TYR A 115 -1.14 -8.68 -2.07
CA TYR A 115 0.15 -8.63 -1.39
C TYR A 115 0.01 -9.15 0.04
N ARG A 116 1.06 -9.81 0.51
CA ARG A 116 1.20 -10.35 1.86
C ARG A 116 2.32 -9.58 2.54
N ILE A 117 2.03 -9.02 3.70
CA ILE A 117 2.94 -8.13 4.42
C ILE A 117 3.26 -8.82 5.74
N ALA A 118 4.54 -9.05 6.01
CA ALA A 118 5.02 -9.60 7.26
C ALA A 118 5.84 -8.54 7.99
N VAL A 119 5.56 -8.36 9.29
CA VAL A 119 6.38 -7.55 10.18
C VAL A 119 6.96 -8.44 11.26
N ASP A 120 8.28 -8.45 11.39
CA ASP A 120 9.04 -9.14 12.42
C ASP A 120 9.94 -8.15 13.17
N GLY A 121 10.68 -8.62 14.17
CA GLY A 121 11.70 -7.83 14.86
C GLY A 121 13.10 -8.09 14.34
N SER A 122 13.92 -7.05 14.33
CA SER A 122 15.34 -7.21 14.04
C SER A 122 15.98 -8.14 15.08
N ASN A 123 16.88 -8.98 14.59
CA ASN A 123 17.73 -9.84 15.40
C ASN A 123 19.17 -9.45 15.09
N GLU A 124 19.67 -8.36 15.69
CA GLU A 124 21.07 -7.93 15.48
C GLU A 124 22.07 -8.88 16.15
N THR A 125 21.63 -9.66 17.15
CA THR A 125 22.43 -10.66 17.86
C THR A 125 21.62 -11.90 18.17
N LEU A 126 22.26 -13.05 18.38
CA LEU A 126 21.59 -14.32 18.71
C LEU A 126 20.82 -14.30 20.04
N THR A 127 21.02 -13.28 20.88
CA THR A 127 20.44 -13.20 22.23
C THR A 127 19.36 -12.13 22.37
N LYS A 128 19.19 -11.28 21.34
CA LYS A 128 18.25 -10.16 21.38
C LYS A 128 17.21 -10.36 20.28
N VAL A 129 15.96 -10.49 20.72
CA VAL A 129 14.79 -10.54 19.85
C VAL A 129 14.02 -9.26 20.11
N GLU A 130 13.86 -8.44 19.08
CA GLU A 130 13.08 -7.22 19.17
C GLU A 130 11.59 -7.56 19.08
N GLU A 131 10.84 -7.15 20.10
CA GLU A 131 9.41 -7.38 20.16
C GLU A 131 8.67 -6.21 20.79
N GLY A 132 7.44 -5.97 20.34
CA GLY A 132 6.66 -4.85 20.82
C GLY A 132 5.37 -4.60 20.05
N ALA A 133 4.86 -3.39 20.21
CA ALA A 133 3.69 -2.91 19.49
C ALA A 133 4.09 -2.49 18.06
N ILE A 134 3.27 -2.88 17.10
CA ILE A 134 3.45 -2.60 15.67
C ILE A 134 2.41 -1.56 15.27
N ALA A 135 2.86 -0.54 14.55
CA ALA A 135 2.03 0.28 13.67
C ALA A 135 2.40 -0.06 12.23
N LEU A 136 1.42 -0.29 11.36
CA LEU A 136 1.62 -0.53 9.94
C LEU A 136 0.82 0.48 9.14
N ASN A 137 1.51 1.26 8.30
CA ASN A 137 0.92 2.30 7.49
C ASN A 137 1.01 1.90 6.01
N LEU A 138 -0.11 1.98 5.30
CA LEU A 138 -0.23 1.76 3.87
C LEU A 138 -0.52 3.09 3.16
N ASN A 139 0.20 3.35 2.07
CA ASN A 139 -0.10 4.48 1.19
C ASN A 139 0.22 4.14 -0.28
N LEU A 140 -0.81 4.06 -1.13
CA LEU A 140 -0.75 3.91 -2.58
C LEU A 140 -1.06 5.26 -3.24
N VAL A 141 -0.17 5.67 -4.13
CA VAL A 141 -0.25 6.93 -4.91
C VAL A 141 0.22 6.69 -6.35
N ASP A 142 0.13 7.73 -7.18
CA ASP A 142 0.56 7.69 -8.59
C ASP A 142 -0.15 6.55 -9.34
N ILE A 143 -1.48 6.49 -9.20
CA ILE A 143 -2.27 5.34 -9.61
C ILE A 143 -2.67 5.40 -11.08
N THR A 144 -2.85 4.23 -11.69
CA THR A 144 -3.63 4.06 -12.92
C THR A 144 -4.94 3.39 -12.58
N LEU A 145 -6.05 4.09 -12.83
CA LEU A 145 -7.40 3.65 -12.53
C LEU A 145 -8.25 3.75 -13.80
N ASN A 146 -8.98 2.67 -14.10
CA ASN A 146 -10.00 2.67 -15.15
C ASN A 146 -11.35 2.41 -14.50
N GLY A 147 -12.35 3.19 -14.89
CA GLY A 147 -13.75 2.92 -14.62
C GLY A 147 -14.26 1.77 -15.48
N THR A 148 -15.55 1.81 -15.73
CA THR A 148 -16.35 0.81 -16.41
C THR A 148 -17.13 1.49 -17.55
N ASN A 149 -17.98 0.74 -18.23
CA ASN A 149 -18.87 1.33 -19.25
C ASN A 149 -20.17 1.90 -18.63
N GLN A 150 -20.17 2.19 -17.33
CA GLN A 150 -21.30 2.73 -16.59
C GLN A 150 -20.88 4.04 -15.92
N ASN A 151 -21.85 4.79 -15.40
CA ASN A 151 -21.54 5.99 -14.63
C ASN A 151 -20.71 5.64 -13.38
N ASP A 152 -19.48 6.11 -13.33
CA ASP A 152 -18.54 5.84 -12.27
C ASP A 152 -18.28 7.06 -11.37
N THR A 153 -17.82 6.77 -10.16
CA THR A 153 -17.24 7.77 -9.27
C THR A 153 -15.81 7.35 -8.97
N LEU A 154 -14.86 8.05 -9.58
CA LEU A 154 -13.45 7.71 -9.55
C LEU A 154 -12.69 8.80 -8.79
N ASN A 155 -11.89 8.38 -7.81
CA ASN A 155 -11.02 9.27 -7.05
C ASN A 155 -9.58 8.82 -7.23
N GLY A 156 -8.70 9.79 -7.44
CA GLY A 156 -7.26 9.64 -7.36
C GLY A 156 -6.76 9.64 -5.92
N THR A 157 -5.53 10.06 -5.77
CA THR A 157 -4.71 10.04 -4.58
C THR A 157 -4.05 11.41 -4.41
N SER A 158 -3.00 11.51 -3.59
CA SER A 158 -2.20 12.72 -3.52
C SER A 158 -1.01 12.73 -4.50
N GLY A 159 -0.89 11.69 -5.32
CA GLY A 159 0.16 11.53 -6.34
C GLY A 159 -0.29 11.95 -7.73
N LYS A 160 0.55 11.70 -8.73
CA LYS A 160 0.27 11.97 -10.14
C LYS A 160 -0.51 10.81 -10.75
N ASP A 161 -1.82 10.96 -10.85
CA ASP A 161 -2.69 9.86 -11.24
C ASP A 161 -3.04 9.87 -12.73
N THR A 162 -3.42 8.70 -13.24
CA THR A 162 -4.01 8.52 -14.57
C THR A 162 -5.35 7.81 -14.40
N ILE A 163 -6.45 8.53 -14.64
CA ILE A 163 -7.80 8.04 -14.41
C ILE A 163 -8.62 8.11 -15.70
N ARG A 164 -9.28 7.01 -16.07
CA ARG A 164 -10.13 6.92 -17.26
C ARG A 164 -11.54 6.50 -16.86
N GLY A 165 -12.56 7.30 -17.18
CA GLY A 165 -13.97 7.00 -16.94
C GLY A 165 -14.49 5.89 -17.86
N LEU A 166 -14.23 6.02 -19.17
CA LEU A 166 -14.63 5.13 -20.27
C LEU A 166 -15.99 5.49 -20.89
N GLU A 167 -17.07 4.75 -20.64
CA GLU A 167 -18.41 5.10 -21.12
C GLU A 167 -19.32 5.38 -19.93
N GLY A 168 -20.29 6.29 -20.07
CA GLY A 168 -21.18 6.67 -18.97
C GLY A 168 -20.99 8.14 -18.61
N ASN A 169 -21.80 8.66 -17.70
CA ASN A 169 -21.61 10.01 -17.16
C ASN A 169 -20.83 9.90 -15.85
N ASP A 170 -19.54 10.16 -15.90
CA ASP A 170 -18.60 9.90 -14.82
C ASP A 170 -18.36 11.13 -13.95
N THR A 171 -18.03 10.89 -12.68
CA THR A 171 -17.48 11.89 -11.78
C THR A 171 -16.06 11.48 -11.42
N ILE A 172 -15.08 12.25 -11.90
CA ILE A 172 -13.66 11.94 -11.72
C ILE A 172 -12.98 13.06 -10.94
N SER A 173 -12.35 12.70 -9.83
CA SER A 173 -11.52 13.62 -9.05
C SER A 173 -10.08 13.13 -8.96
N GLY A 174 -9.12 13.91 -9.47
CA GLY A 174 -7.69 13.61 -9.35
C GLY A 174 -7.12 13.91 -7.96
N LEU A 175 -7.78 14.79 -7.20
CA LEU A 175 -7.33 15.31 -5.90
C LEU A 175 -6.04 16.12 -5.99
N ALA A 176 -4.93 15.71 -5.38
CA ALA A 176 -3.69 16.49 -5.38
C ALA A 176 -2.66 15.77 -6.24
N GLY A 177 -1.86 16.52 -6.99
CA GLY A 177 -0.93 15.96 -7.95
C GLY A 177 -1.18 16.50 -9.35
N ASP A 178 -0.26 16.24 -10.28
CA ASP A 178 -0.47 16.54 -11.70
C ASP A 178 -1.12 15.32 -12.35
N ASP A 179 -2.40 15.43 -12.70
CA ASP A 179 -3.23 14.28 -13.06
C ASP A 179 -3.58 14.25 -14.55
N LEU A 180 -3.72 13.04 -15.08
CA LEU A 180 -4.32 12.75 -16.37
C LEU A 180 -5.71 12.19 -16.16
N LEU A 181 -6.73 13.01 -16.41
CA LEU A 181 -8.13 12.63 -16.26
C LEU A 181 -8.79 12.56 -17.63
N PHE A 182 -9.34 11.40 -17.97
CA PHE A 182 -10.09 11.16 -19.19
C PHE A 182 -11.52 10.80 -18.80
N GLY A 183 -12.49 11.65 -19.16
CA GLY A 183 -13.92 11.32 -18.98
C GLY A 183 -14.31 10.14 -19.85
N GLY A 184 -14.26 10.35 -21.16
CA GLY A 184 -14.55 9.30 -22.14
C GLY A 184 -15.81 9.64 -22.92
N GLN A 185 -16.69 8.67 -23.16
CA GLN A 185 -17.99 8.92 -23.77
C GLN A 185 -19.04 9.20 -22.70
N GLY A 186 -19.60 10.41 -22.71
CA GLY A 186 -20.63 10.78 -21.76
C GLY A 186 -20.74 12.28 -21.59
N ASN A 187 -21.39 12.69 -20.50
CA ASN A 187 -21.27 14.04 -19.98
C ASN A 187 -20.58 13.93 -18.62
N ASP A 188 -19.27 14.13 -18.60
CA ASP A 188 -18.45 13.86 -17.44
C ASP A 188 -18.21 15.12 -16.61
N THR A 189 -17.91 14.90 -15.33
CA THR A 189 -17.51 15.94 -14.40
C THR A 189 -16.10 15.64 -13.92
N LEU A 190 -15.14 16.44 -14.37
CA LEU A 190 -13.71 16.25 -14.08
C LEU A 190 -13.20 17.34 -13.13
N SER A 191 -12.51 16.93 -12.06
CA SER A 191 -11.83 17.83 -11.13
C SER A 191 -10.43 17.32 -10.77
N GLY A 192 -9.39 17.88 -11.38
CA GLY A 192 -7.98 17.58 -11.04
C GLY A 192 -7.48 18.22 -9.73
N GLY A 193 -8.39 18.68 -8.87
CA GLY A 193 -8.09 19.33 -7.61
C GLY A 193 -6.99 20.40 -7.70
N SER A 194 -5.84 20.19 -7.05
CA SER A 194 -4.80 21.22 -6.89
C SER A 194 -3.73 21.26 -7.98
N GLY A 195 -3.70 20.34 -8.95
CA GLY A 195 -2.70 20.33 -10.03
C GLY A 195 -3.26 20.47 -11.44
N VAL A 196 -2.41 20.22 -12.43
CA VAL A 196 -2.71 20.44 -13.86
C VAL A 196 -3.45 19.23 -14.43
N ILE A 197 -4.54 19.47 -15.15
CA ILE A 197 -5.33 18.45 -15.88
C ILE A 197 -4.89 18.42 -17.33
N THR A 198 -4.65 17.23 -17.87
CA THR A 198 -4.48 17.04 -19.32
C THR A 198 -5.52 16.05 -19.83
N ASP A 199 -6.53 16.55 -20.54
CA ASP A 199 -7.41 15.73 -21.39
C ASP A 199 -6.78 15.69 -22.78
N GLU A 200 -6.38 14.50 -23.23
CA GLU A 200 -5.74 14.35 -24.54
C GLU A 200 -6.70 13.83 -25.63
N LEU A 201 -7.95 13.46 -25.34
CA LEU A 201 -8.83 12.85 -26.36
C LEU A 201 -10.30 13.30 -26.22
N GLY A 202 -10.54 14.55 -26.61
CA GLY A 202 -11.86 15.18 -26.60
C GLY A 202 -12.95 14.46 -27.39
N PHE A 203 -13.89 13.86 -26.66
CA PHE A 203 -15.23 13.57 -27.13
C PHE A 203 -16.28 14.15 -26.16
N GLN A 204 -16.79 15.35 -26.52
CA GLN A 204 -18.04 16.01 -26.09
C GLN A 204 -18.15 16.60 -24.67
N GLU A 205 -18.78 17.78 -24.59
CA GLU A 205 -19.51 18.44 -23.48
C GLU A 205 -19.04 18.30 -22.00
N ASP A 206 -17.79 17.93 -21.74
CA ASP A 206 -17.30 17.74 -20.38
C ASP A 206 -17.13 19.07 -19.62
N ARG A 207 -17.52 19.04 -18.34
CA ARG A 207 -17.39 20.19 -17.44
C ARG A 207 -16.12 20.07 -16.59
N TYR A 208 -15.14 20.90 -16.90
CA TYR A 208 -13.93 21.08 -16.09
C TYR A 208 -14.20 22.01 -14.90
N ALA A 209 -14.16 21.46 -13.69
CA ALA A 209 -14.15 22.28 -12.48
C ALA A 209 -12.71 22.68 -12.14
N GLN A 210 -12.20 23.75 -12.74
CA GLN A 210 -10.96 24.40 -12.27
C GLN A 210 -11.26 25.15 -10.97
N LYS A 211 -10.67 24.73 -9.86
CA LYS A 211 -10.67 25.55 -8.64
C LYS A 211 -9.63 26.64 -8.81
N LEU A 212 -10.10 27.85 -9.12
CA LEU A 212 -9.31 29.10 -9.06
C LEU A 212 -8.38 29.05 -7.85
N MET A 213 -7.06 29.12 -8.06
CA MET A 213 -6.20 29.65 -7.02
C MET A 213 -6.65 31.10 -6.79
N ALA A 214 -7.34 31.33 -5.69
CA ALA A 214 -7.60 32.66 -5.20
C ALA A 214 -6.25 33.33 -4.91
N ASN A 215 -5.99 34.44 -5.60
CA ASN A 215 -4.99 35.41 -5.18
C ASN A 215 -5.23 35.80 -3.71
N THR A 216 -4.25 35.54 -2.85
CA THR A 216 -3.67 36.49 -1.87
C THR A 216 -2.39 35.90 -1.30
#